data_AF-A0A2G7GNF1-F1
#
_entry.id   AF-A0A2G7GNF1-F1
#
_cell.length_a   1.000
_cell.length_b   1.000
_cell.length_c   1.000
_cell.angle_alpha   90.00
_cell.angle_beta   90.00
_cell.angle_gamma   90.00
#
_symmetry.space_group_name_H-M   'P 1'
#
loop_
_entity.id
_entity.type
_entity.pdbx_description
1 polymer ?
#
loop_
_entity_poly.entity_id
_entity_poly.type
_entity_poly.pdbx_seq_one_letter_code
_entity_poly.pdbx_strand_id
1 'polypeptide(L)'
;MYDSDQRKIVSVLCHGSIFFSTTLVAIGIPVAALFLSTDPVVKDNAKEAINFHFNVWLYGIIIAVLAFVTLGALGLILGPILFLFHWGLPILGIVQILNNPDQAYRYPFIFRVF
;
A
#
# COMPACT_ATOMS: atom_id res chain seq x y z
N MET A 1 2.17 -14.30 -23.21
CA MET A 1 1.98 -14.81 -21.85
C MET A 1 3.08 -14.21 -21.00
N TYR A 2 2.75 -13.61 -19.85
CA TYR A 2 3.75 -13.00 -18.96
C TYR A 2 4.35 -14.05 -18.03
N ASP A 3 5.55 -13.79 -17.53
CA ASP A 3 6.21 -14.65 -16.54
C ASP A 3 5.50 -14.53 -15.18
N SER A 4 4.94 -15.64 -14.72
CA SER A 4 4.20 -15.73 -13.46
C SER A 4 5.08 -15.43 -12.24
N ASP A 5 6.33 -15.86 -12.24
CA ASP A 5 7.24 -15.67 -11.11
C ASP A 5 7.69 -14.22 -11.04
N GLN A 6 8.03 -13.62 -12.19
CA GLN A 6 8.32 -12.19 -12.26
C GLN A 6 7.11 -11.35 -11.81
N ARG A 7 5.90 -11.69 -12.29
CA ARG A 7 4.64 -11.03 -11.89
C ARG A 7 4.46 -11.07 -10.38
N LYS A 8 4.62 -12.25 -9.78
CA LYS A 8 4.46 -12.47 -8.34
C LYS A 8 5.47 -11.65 -7.55
N ILE A 9 6.75 -11.74 -7.88
CA ILE A 9 7.82 -11.04 -7.16
C ILE A 9 7.61 -9.51 -7.22
N VAL A 10 7.39 -8.95 -8.42
CA VAL A 10 7.25 -7.50 -8.56
C VAL A 10 5.97 -6.99 -7.88
N SER A 11 4.86 -7.74 -7.98
CA SER A 11 3.61 -7.37 -7.31
C SER A 11 3.74 -7.43 -5.78
N VAL A 12 4.43 -8.44 -5.24
CA VAL A 12 4.75 -8.53 -3.80
C VAL A 12 5.65 -7.36 -3.38
N LEU A 13 6.66 -6.99 -4.17
CA LEU A 13 7.51 -5.84 -3.88
C LEU A 13 6.75 -4.52 -3.87
N CYS A 14 5.75 -4.36 -4.74
CA CYS A 14 4.89 -3.16 -4.75
C CYS A 14 4.20 -2.96 -3.39
N HIS A 15 3.54 -3.99 -2.87
CA HIS A 15 2.83 -3.91 -1.59
C HIS A 15 3.77 -3.99 -0.39
N GLY A 16 4.84 -4.79 -0.49
CA GLY A 16 5.85 -4.92 0.56
C GLY A 16 6.72 -3.68 0.75
N SER A 17 6.77 -2.80 -0.26
CA SER A 17 7.55 -1.56 -0.20
C SER A 17 7.28 -0.74 1.05
N ILE A 18 6.02 -0.71 1.49
CA ILE A 18 5.55 0.12 2.59
C ILE A 18 6.10 -0.30 3.97
N PHE A 19 6.66 -1.51 4.08
CA PHE A 19 7.32 -1.98 5.30
C PHE A 19 8.76 -1.48 5.46
N PHE A 20 9.42 -1.10 4.36
CA PHE A 20 10.79 -0.56 4.44
C PHE A 20 10.82 0.86 4.96
N SER A 21 9.81 1.65 4.58
CA SER A 21 9.61 2.98 5.08
C SER A 21 8.18 3.43 4.82
N THR A 22 7.58 4.12 5.78
CA THR A 22 6.36 4.91 5.57
C THR A 22 6.64 6.23 4.84
N THR A 23 7.89 6.62 4.64
CA THR A 23 8.27 7.89 3.98
C THR A 23 8.43 7.74 2.46
N LEU A 24 8.55 8.88 1.78
CA LEU A 24 8.53 9.03 0.32
C LEU A 24 9.49 8.12 -0.49
N VAL A 25 10.50 7.52 0.13
CA VAL A 25 11.45 6.65 -0.58
C VAL A 25 10.81 5.32 -0.99
N ALA A 26 9.99 4.72 -0.13
CA ALA A 26 9.43 3.38 -0.37
C ALA A 26 8.42 3.35 -1.53
N ILE A 27 7.67 4.44 -1.75
CA ILE A 27 6.73 4.55 -2.88
C ILE A 27 7.45 4.47 -4.24
N GLY A 28 8.77 4.69 -4.26
CA GLY A 28 9.58 4.56 -5.47
C GLY A 28 9.51 3.17 -6.10
N ILE A 29 9.33 2.10 -5.31
CA ILE A 29 9.22 0.72 -5.82
C ILE A 29 7.96 0.54 -6.69
N PRO A 30 6.73 0.77 -6.18
CA PRO A 30 5.54 0.64 -7.02
C PRO A 30 5.50 1.71 -8.14
N VAL A 31 6.05 2.91 -7.94
CA VAL A 31 6.19 3.89 -9.03
C VAL A 31 7.07 3.35 -10.16
N ALA A 32 8.25 2.80 -9.84
CA ALA A 32 9.13 2.20 -10.83
C ALA A 32 8.44 1.01 -11.54
N ALA A 33 7.74 0.15 -10.79
CA ALA A 33 7.00 -0.96 -11.37
C ALA A 33 5.88 -0.51 -12.33
N LEU A 34 5.18 0.59 -12.03
CA LEU A 34 4.13 1.14 -12.89
C LEU A 34 4.68 1.59 -14.27
N PHE A 35 5.86 2.21 -14.29
CA PHE A 35 6.47 2.73 -15.51
C PHE A 35 7.32 1.70 -16.26
N LEU A 36 8.00 0.80 -15.56
CA LEU A 36 8.96 -0.15 -16.16
C LEU A 36 8.34 -1.50 -16.52
N SER A 37 7.26 -1.92 -15.86
CA SER A 37 6.62 -3.21 -16.19
C SER A 37 5.82 -3.11 -17.49
N THR A 38 5.77 -4.21 -18.24
CA THR A 38 4.84 -4.39 -19.37
C THR A 38 3.63 -5.25 -18.99
N ASP A 39 3.64 -5.85 -17.79
CA ASP A 39 2.57 -6.72 -17.30
C ASP A 39 1.43 -5.91 -16.69
N PRO A 40 0.19 -6.00 -17.21
CA PRO A 40 -0.94 -5.25 -16.71
C PRO A 40 -1.27 -5.57 -15.24
N VAL A 41 -1.09 -6.82 -14.78
CA VAL A 41 -1.38 -7.19 -13.38
C VAL A 41 -0.39 -6.54 -12.44
N VAL A 42 0.88 -6.45 -12.84
CA VAL A 42 1.90 -5.72 -12.07
C VAL A 42 1.57 -4.22 -12.03
N LYS A 43 1.14 -3.63 -13.15
CA LYS A 43 0.74 -2.21 -13.18
C LYS A 43 -0.45 -1.92 -12.28
N ASP A 44 -1.46 -2.79 -12.26
CA ASP A 44 -2.62 -2.62 -11.40
C ASP A 44 -2.25 -2.75 -9.92
N ASN A 45 -1.41 -3.72 -9.55
CA ASN A 45 -0.86 -3.82 -8.19
C ASN A 45 -0.02 -2.60 -7.82
N ALA A 46 0.78 -2.08 -8.75
CA ALA A 46 1.60 -0.89 -8.55
C ALA A 46 0.73 0.35 -8.29
N LYS A 47 -0.31 0.61 -9.11
CA LYS A 47 -1.27 1.70 -8.89
C LYS A 47 -1.97 1.57 -7.55
N GLU A 48 -2.41 0.37 -7.21
CA GLU A 48 -3.08 0.12 -5.95
C GLU A 48 -2.17 0.39 -4.75
N ALA A 49 -0.91 -0.06 -4.80
CA ALA A 49 0.09 0.23 -3.78
C ALA A 49 0.40 1.73 -3.67
N ILE A 50 0.52 2.46 -4.79
CA ILE A 50 0.69 3.93 -4.81
C ILE A 50 -0.50 4.62 -4.12
N ASN A 51 -1.72 4.24 -4.49
CA ASN A 51 -2.94 4.74 -3.85
C ASN A 51 -2.91 4.44 -2.34
N PHE A 52 -2.46 3.26 -1.92
CA PHE A 52 -2.36 2.90 -0.50
C PHE A 52 -1.35 3.77 0.27
N HIS A 53 -0.14 3.98 -0.25
CA HIS A 53 0.84 4.90 0.35
C HIS A 53 0.25 6.30 0.55
N PHE A 54 -0.42 6.84 -0.48
CA PHE A 54 -1.09 8.12 -0.39
C PHE A 54 -2.15 8.17 0.71
N ASN A 55 -2.97 7.12 0.83
CA ASN A 55 -4.01 7.05 1.87
C ASN A 55 -3.41 6.93 3.28
N VAL A 56 -2.33 6.16 3.47
CA VAL A 56 -1.63 6.08 4.76
C VAL A 56 -1.09 7.46 5.16
N TRP A 57 -0.53 8.24 4.23
CA TRP A 57 -0.09 9.61 4.52
C TRP A 57 -1.26 10.52 4.85
N LEU A 58 -2.33 10.48 4.06
CA LEU A 58 -3.53 11.29 4.29
C LEU A 58 -4.14 11.01 5.67
N TYR A 59 -4.36 9.74 5.99
CA TYR A 59 -4.91 9.32 7.28
C TYR A 59 -3.96 9.65 8.42
N GLY A 60 -2.65 9.48 8.23
CA GLY A 60 -1.63 9.87 9.19
C GLY A 60 -1.67 11.36 9.53
N ILE A 61 -1.78 12.23 8.51
CA ILE A 61 -1.88 13.68 8.71
C ILE A 61 -3.18 14.04 9.45
N ILE A 62 -4.32 13.47 9.03
CA ILE A 62 -5.61 13.72 9.70
C ILE A 62 -5.54 13.31 11.17
N ILE A 63 -5.03 12.12 11.46
CA ILE A 63 -4.91 11.60 12.84
C ILE A 63 -3.92 12.45 13.64
N ALA A 64 -2.81 12.90 13.06
CA ALA A 64 -1.86 13.78 13.75
C ALA A 64 -2.48 15.13 14.13
N VAL A 65 -3.26 15.74 13.23
CA VAL A 65 -4.00 16.98 13.52
C VAL A 65 -5.03 16.73 14.62
N LEU A 66 -5.82 15.65 14.51
CA LEU A 66 -6.81 15.28 15.53
C LEU A 66 -6.18 15.01 16.90
N ALA A 67 -5.05 14.32 16.92
CA ALA A 67 -4.28 14.10 18.14
C ALA A 67 -3.81 15.43 18.73
N PHE A 68 -3.26 16.34 17.93
CA PHE A 68 -2.80 17.64 18.39
C PHE A 68 -3.93 18.47 19.02
N VAL A 69 -5.06 18.62 18.32
CA VAL A 69 -6.19 19.43 18.83
C VAL A 69 -6.90 18.82 20.03
N THR A 70 -6.78 17.50 20.24
CA THR A 70 -7.37 16.79 21.39
C THR A 70 -6.36 16.42 22.47
N LEU A 71 -5.17 17.03 22.45
CA LEU A 71 -4.08 16.77 23.40
C LEU A 71 -3.72 15.28 23.53
N GLY A 72 -3.78 14.56 22.40
CA GLY A 72 -3.42 13.15 22.26
C GLY A 72 -4.57 12.17 22.39
N ALA A 73 -5.75 12.57 22.88
CA ALA A 73 -6.86 11.65 23.18
C ALA A 73 -7.32 10.86 21.94
N LEU A 74 -7.56 11.53 20.80
CA LEU A 74 -7.94 10.83 19.56
C LEU A 74 -6.77 10.07 18.94
N GLY A 75 -5.53 10.52 19.15
CA GLY A 75 -4.33 9.81 18.69
C GLY A 75 -4.18 8.43 19.34
N LEU A 76 -4.52 8.31 20.64
CA LEU A 76 -4.47 7.03 21.36
C LEU A 76 -5.46 5.99 20.82
N ILE A 77 -6.60 6.44 20.27
CA ILE A 77 -7.63 5.55 19.71
C ILE A 77 -7.36 5.26 18.24
N LEU A 78 -7.10 6.30 17.44
CA LEU A 78 -6.97 6.19 15.99
C LEU A 78 -5.58 5.70 15.54
N GLY A 79 -4.54 5.96 16.32
CA GLY A 79 -3.17 5.53 16.03
C GLY A 79 -3.04 4.01 15.89
N PRO A 80 -3.51 3.20 16.87
CA PRO A 80 -3.52 1.74 16.75
C PRO A 80 -4.32 1.24 15.55
N ILE A 81 -5.44 1.89 15.21
CA ILE A 81 -6.25 1.53 14.04
C ILE A 81 -5.46 1.78 12.75
N LEU A 82 -4.80 2.95 12.63
CA LEU A 82 -3.94 3.24 11.48
C LEU A 82 -2.76 2.26 11.40
N PHE A 83 -2.17 1.87 12.53
CA PHE A 83 -1.10 0.87 12.56
C PHE A 83 -1.56 -0.47 11.99
N LEU A 84 -2.72 -0.98 12.43
CA LEU A 84 -3.29 -2.23 11.90
C LEU A 84 -3.67 -2.09 10.43
N PHE A 85 -4.17 -0.93 10.01
CA PHE A 85 -4.48 -0.65 8.61
C PHE A 85 -3.21 -0.70 7.75
N HIS A 86 -2.17 0.02 8.17
CA HIS A 86 -0.88 0.15 7.48
C HIS A 86 -0.12 -1.19 7.40
N TRP A 87 -0.18 -2.04 8.43
CA TRP A 87 0.52 -3.33 8.44
C TRP A 87 -0.34 -4.49 7.93
N GLY A 88 -1.57 -4.60 8.43
CA GLY A 88 -2.43 -5.75 8.18
C GLY A 88 -2.85 -5.86 6.72
N LEU A 89 -3.27 -4.75 6.11
CA LEU A 89 -3.79 -4.80 4.74
C LEU A 89 -2.71 -5.17 3.71
N PRO A 90 -1.47 -4.65 3.76
CA PRO A 90 -0.44 -5.06 2.80
C PRO A 90 0.01 -6.51 2.99
N ILE A 91 0.03 -7.03 4.23
CA ILE A 91 0.25 -8.46 4.48
C ILE A 91 -0.83 -9.28 3.77
N LEU A 92 -2.10 -8.91 3.92
CA LEU A 92 -3.21 -9.58 3.23
C LEU A 92 -3.08 -9.50 1.70
N GLY A 93 -2.65 -8.34 1.18
CA GLY A 93 -2.39 -8.17 -0.25
C GLY A 93 -1.29 -9.09 -0.77
N ILE A 94 -0.17 -9.19 -0.04
CA ILE A 94 0.92 -10.11 -0.39
C ILE A 94 0.43 -11.56 -0.37
N VAL A 95 -0.28 -11.98 0.67
CA VAL A 95 -0.83 -13.35 0.77
C VAL A 95 -1.77 -13.64 -0.40
N GLN A 96 -2.63 -12.70 -0.78
CA GLN A 96 -3.53 -12.88 -1.92
C GLN A 96 -2.77 -13.04 -3.24
N ILE A 97 -1.74 -12.24 -3.48
CA ILE A 97 -0.92 -12.29 -4.70
C ILE A 97 -0.10 -13.59 -4.78
N LEU A 98 0.41 -14.08 -3.65
CA LEU A 98 1.15 -15.34 -3.60
C LEU A 98 0.26 -16.53 -4.00
N ASN A 99 -1.02 -16.50 -3.61
CA ASN A 99 -2.01 -17.54 -3.91
C ASN A 99 -2.65 -17.39 -5.29
N ASN A 100 -2.91 -16.16 -5.74
CA ASN A 100 -3.61 -15.83 -6.99
C ASN A 100 -2.85 -14.74 -7.76
N PRO A 101 -1.68 -15.06 -8.36
CA PRO A 101 -0.79 -14.07 -8.96
C PRO A 101 -1.38 -13.35 -10.18
N ASP A 102 -2.39 -13.93 -10.83
CA ASP A 102 -3.06 -13.36 -12.01
C ASP A 102 -4.09 -12.28 -11.66
N GLN A 103 -4.39 -12.09 -10.37
CA GLN A 103 -5.34 -11.10 -9.89
C GLN A 103 -4.62 -10.02 -9.07
N ALA A 104 -4.81 -8.76 -9.46
CA ALA A 104 -4.32 -7.64 -8.67
C ALA A 104 -5.09 -7.50 -7.35
N TYR A 105 -4.37 -7.22 -6.26
CA TYR A 105 -5.00 -6.94 -4.98
C TYR A 105 -5.69 -5.57 -4.99
N ARG A 106 -6.79 -5.43 -4.23
CA ARG A 106 -7.52 -4.18 -4.07
C ARG A 106 -7.75 -3.89 -2.59
N TYR A 107 -7.13 -2.84 -2.08
CA TYR A 107 -7.28 -2.40 -0.71
C TYR A 107 -8.71 -1.90 -0.43
N PRO A 108 -9.34 -2.33 0.67
CA PRO A 108 -10.56 -1.69 1.13
C PRO A 108 -10.25 -0.32 1.77
N PHE A 109 -11.26 0.53 1.85
CA PHE A 109 -11.23 1.80 2.60
C PHE A 109 -10.13 2.79 2.17
N ILE A 110 -9.77 2.80 0.88
CA ILE A 110 -8.87 3.81 0.29
C ILE A 110 -9.52 4.59 -0.84
N PHE A 111 -9.08 5.82 -1.02
CA PHE A 111 -9.31 6.60 -2.23
C PHE A 111 -8.37 6.15 -3.35
N ARG A 112 -8.90 6.00 -4.57
CA ARG A 112 -8.14 5.67 -5.77
C ARG A 112 -8.07 6.89 -6.67
N VAL A 113 -6.89 7.51 -6.74
CA VAL A 113 -6.62 8.74 -7.48
C VAL A 113 -5.74 8.51 -8.71
N PHE A 114 -5.12 7.33 -8.82
CA PHE A 114 -4.28 6.89 -9.94
C PHE A 114 -4.75 5.55 -10.54
#